data_AF-A0A131YFM9-F1
#
_entry.id   AF-A0A131YFM9-F1
#
_cell.length_a   1.000
_cell.length_b   1.000
_cell.length_c   1.000
_cell.angle_alpha   90.00
_cell.angle_beta   90.00
_cell.angle_gamma   90.00
#
_symmetry.space_group_name_H-M   'P 1'
#
loop_
_entity.id
_entity.type
_entity.pdbx_description
1 polymer ?
#
loop_
_entity_poly.entity_id
_entity_poly.type
_entity_poly.pdbx_seq_one_letter_code
_entity_poly.pdbx_strand_id
1 'polypeptide(L)'
;MLAVVWGIEHFHIYLYGTMFLLLTDHKPLVSILGNPRSLPSARLERLALRIQQYTFEVQHTSGPSNPSDYLSRHPVNSLEEFQCIESVAEEYVNFVVSHSLPHAMTIEEVTRAALKGPQHFKYWKSTTLQPFHHVATELAVSEEGPV
;
A
#
# COMPACT_ATOMS: atom_id res chain seq x y z
N MET A 1 -5.56 25.19 10.70
CA MET A 1 -4.45 24.78 9.81
C MET A 1 -3.92 23.40 10.15
N LEU A 2 -3.49 23.12 11.39
CA LEU A 2 -2.94 21.80 11.73
C LEU A 2 -3.92 20.65 11.47
N ALA A 3 -5.18 20.77 11.89
CA ALA A 3 -6.20 19.77 11.64
C ALA A 3 -6.44 19.49 10.14
N VAL A 4 -6.33 20.53 9.30
CA VAL A 4 -6.43 20.40 7.84
C VAL A 4 -5.27 19.57 7.29
N VAL A 5 -4.04 19.91 7.69
CA VAL A 5 -2.84 19.17 7.24
C VAL A 5 -2.92 17.72 7.68
N TRP A 6 -3.26 17.48 8.95
CA TRP A 6 -3.41 16.13 9.48
C TRP A 6 -4.47 15.33 8.73
N GLY A 7 -5.65 15.92 8.47
CA GLY A 7 -6.72 15.25 7.73
C GLY A 7 -6.30 14.89 6.30
N ILE A 8 -5.65 15.81 5.59
CA ILE A 8 -5.17 15.55 4.22
C ILE A 8 -4.12 14.43 4.20
N GLU A 9 -3.18 14.44 5.13
CA GLU A 9 -2.15 13.41 5.23
C GLU A 9 -2.72 12.06 5.68
N HIS A 10 -3.68 12.05 6.59
CA HIS A 10 -4.35 10.85 7.06
C HIS A 10 -5.11 10.15 5.91
N PHE A 11 -5.77 10.94 5.06
CA PHE A 11 -6.47 10.43 3.88
C PHE A 11 -5.60 10.43 2.61
N HIS A 12 -4.27 10.43 2.74
CA HIS A 12 -3.35 10.48 1.61
C HIS A 12 -3.68 9.46 0.52
N ILE A 13 -3.95 8.21 0.90
CA ILE A 13 -4.25 7.10 -0.03
C ILE A 13 -5.46 7.42 -0.93
N TYR A 14 -6.42 8.22 -0.43
CA TYR A 14 -7.64 8.57 -1.16
C TYR A 14 -7.53 9.89 -1.92
N LEU A 15 -6.78 10.85 -1.36
CA LEU A 15 -6.69 12.21 -1.88
C LEU A 15 -5.53 12.43 -2.86
N TYR A 16 -4.54 11.54 -2.86
CA TYR A 16 -3.38 11.70 -3.73
C TYR A 16 -3.77 11.50 -5.20
N GLY A 17 -3.45 12.48 -6.04
CA GLY A 17 -3.76 12.47 -7.47
C GLY A 17 -5.23 12.78 -7.83
N THR A 18 -6.09 13.03 -6.85
CA THR A 18 -7.50 13.40 -7.07
C THR A 18 -7.74 14.87 -6.72
N MET A 19 -8.69 15.50 -7.43
CA MET A 19 -9.12 16.86 -7.10
C MET A 19 -10.26 16.78 -6.07
N PHE A 20 -10.13 17.50 -4.96
CA PHE A 20 -11.15 17.49 -3.91
C PHE A 20 -11.47 18.89 -3.37
N LEU A 21 -12.57 18.99 -2.63
CA LEU A 21 -13.02 20.21 -1.99
C LEU A 21 -12.72 20.17 -0.48
N LEU A 22 -11.91 21.12 -0.01
CA LEU A 22 -11.59 21.31 1.40
C LEU A 22 -12.56 22.33 2.01
N LEU A 23 -13.48 21.85 2.85
CA LEU A 23 -14.40 22.69 3.61
C LEU A 23 -13.79 23.05 4.97
N THR A 24 -13.77 24.35 5.31
CA THR A 24 -13.30 24.83 6.63
C THR A 24 -14.16 25.98 7.14
N ASP A 25 -14.39 26.01 8.44
CA ASP A 25 -15.00 27.16 9.12
C ASP A 25 -14.03 28.33 9.33
N HIS A 26 -12.75 28.16 8.96
CA HIS A 26 -11.72 29.15 9.22
C HIS A 26 -11.48 30.10 8.02
N LYS A 27 -12.23 31.21 7.95
CA LYS A 27 -12.14 32.22 6.86
C LYS A 27 -10.71 32.68 6.51
N PRO A 28 -9.82 33.01 7.47
CA PRO A 28 -8.46 33.41 7.12
C PRO A 28 -7.67 32.32 6.38
N LEU A 29 -7.99 31.04 6.63
CA LEU A 29 -7.27 29.92 6.04
C LEU A 29 -7.65 29.74 4.57
N VAL A 30 -8.90 30.05 4.21
CA VAL A 30 -9.37 30.15 2.83
C VAL A 30 -8.56 31.22 2.08
N SER A 31 -8.35 32.38 2.69
CA SER A 31 -7.54 33.44 2.07
C SER A 31 -6.07 33.09 1.93
N ILE A 32 -5.50 32.31 2.86
CA ILE A 32 -4.08 31.93 2.82
C ILE A 32 -3.85 30.83 1.78
N LEU A 33 -4.68 29.79 1.77
CA LEU A 33 -4.53 28.66 0.85
C LEU A 33 -5.04 28.96 -0.56
N GLY A 34 -6.06 29.80 -0.69
CA GLY A 34 -6.63 30.19 -1.98
C GLY A 34 -5.87 31.32 -2.70
N ASN A 35 -4.96 32.01 -2.02
CA ASN A 35 -4.14 33.07 -2.61
C ASN A 35 -2.64 32.73 -2.54
N PRO A 36 -1.99 32.41 -3.68
CA PRO A 36 -0.57 32.09 -3.71
C PRO A 36 0.34 33.28 -3.40
N ARG A 37 -0.19 34.52 -3.39
CA ARG A 37 0.54 35.74 -2.99
C ARG A 37 0.33 36.10 -1.52
N SER A 38 -0.39 35.28 -0.75
CA SER A 38 -0.53 35.52 0.68
C SER A 38 0.84 35.42 1.35
N LEU A 39 1.09 36.27 2.34
CA LEU A 39 2.29 36.26 3.18
C LEU A 39 1.92 35.77 4.58
N PRO A 40 1.74 34.45 4.77
CA PRO A 40 1.42 33.91 6.07
C PRO A 40 2.66 33.84 6.96
N SER A 41 2.47 33.60 8.26
CA SER A 41 3.61 33.33 9.16
C SER A 41 4.40 32.09 8.71
N ALA A 42 5.71 32.04 9.01
CA ALA A 42 6.58 30.91 8.66
C ALA A 42 6.02 29.54 9.09
N ARG A 43 5.28 29.48 10.21
CA ARG A 43 4.60 28.26 10.66
C ARG A 43 3.53 27.79 9.69
N LEU A 44 2.72 28.72 9.19
CA LEU A 44 1.62 28.43 8.26
C LEU A 44 2.16 28.12 6.87
N GLU A 45 3.21 28.82 6.43
CA GLU A 45 3.89 28.53 5.17
C GLU A 45 4.45 27.10 5.16
N ARG A 46 5.15 26.68 6.23
CA ARG A 46 5.63 25.30 6.37
C ARG A 46 4.51 24.27 6.30
N LEU A 47 3.35 24.57 6.88
CA LEU A 47 2.18 23.69 6.83
C LEU A 47 1.54 23.67 5.44
N ALA A 48 1.53 24.81 4.72
CA ALA A 48 1.03 24.90 3.35
C ALA A 48 1.92 24.09 2.39
N LEU A 49 3.24 24.17 2.54
CA LEU A 49 4.19 23.38 1.74
C LEU A 49 3.96 21.87 1.85
N ARG A 50 3.62 21.36 3.05
CA ARG A 50 3.32 19.93 3.25
C ARG A 50 2.13 19.45 2.43
N ILE A 51 1.13 20.31 2.26
CA ILE A 51 -0.09 19.97 1.51
C ILE A 51 -0.06 20.47 0.06
N GLN A 52 1.05 21.06 -0.40
CA GLN A 52 1.19 21.59 -1.76
C GLN A 52 1.13 20.50 -2.84
N GLN A 53 1.48 19.25 -2.50
CA GLN A 53 1.42 18.12 -3.41
C GLN A 53 -0.02 17.66 -3.75
N TYR A 54 -1.03 18.17 -3.04
CA TYR A 54 -2.42 17.81 -3.26
C TYR A 54 -3.13 18.88 -4.09
N THR A 55 -4.08 18.45 -4.93
CA THR A 55 -4.89 19.37 -5.73
C THR A 55 -6.25 19.55 -5.07
N PHE A 56 -6.54 20.74 -4.53
CA PHE A 56 -7.80 21.00 -3.87
C PHE A 56 -8.26 22.45 -4.00
N GLU A 57 -9.57 22.64 -3.91
CA GLU A 57 -10.18 23.95 -3.73
C GLU A 57 -10.57 24.12 -2.26
N VAL A 58 -10.40 25.34 -1.72
CA VAL A 58 -10.75 25.64 -0.32
C VAL A 58 -12.00 26.52 -0.27
N GLN A 59 -13.00 26.11 0.50
CA GLN A 59 -14.24 26.86 0.68
C GLN A 59 -14.58 27.03 2.16
N HIS A 60 -15.15 28.19 2.48
CA HIS A 60 -15.65 28.48 3.82
C HIS A 60 -17.03 27.85 4.03
N THR A 61 -17.23 27.14 5.13
CA THR A 61 -18.55 26.73 5.62
C THR A 61 -18.84 27.35 6.99
N SER A 62 -20.11 27.61 7.30
CA SER A 62 -20.48 28.14 8.62
C SER A 62 -20.27 27.08 9.70
N GLY A 63 -19.87 27.48 10.92
CA GLY A 63 -19.62 26.55 12.03
C GLY A 63 -20.80 25.61 12.35
N PRO A 64 -22.06 26.08 12.41
CA PRO A 64 -23.23 25.22 12.66
C PRO A 64 -23.49 24.18 11.56
N SER A 65 -23.05 24.44 10.32
CA SER A 65 -23.14 23.49 9.21
C SER A 65 -21.90 22.61 9.06
N ASN A 66 -20.90 22.77 9.93
CA ASN A 66 -19.65 22.01 9.87
C ASN A 66 -19.74 20.73 10.72
N PRO A 67 -19.92 19.53 10.12
CA PRO A 67 -19.99 18.29 10.88
C PRO A 67 -18.68 17.99 11.65
N SER A 68 -17.56 18.56 11.21
CA SER A 68 -16.26 18.38 11.87
C SER A 68 -16.20 19.01 13.27
N ASP A 69 -17.00 20.05 13.56
CA ASP A 69 -16.96 20.74 14.85
C ASP A 69 -17.35 19.78 16.00
N TYR A 70 -18.41 18.99 15.79
CA TYR A 70 -18.86 17.99 16.75
C TYR A 70 -17.76 16.96 17.08
N LEU A 71 -17.15 16.35 16.06
CA LEU A 71 -16.09 15.36 16.24
C LEU A 71 -14.88 15.95 16.98
N SER A 72 -14.52 17.21 16.71
CA SER A 72 -13.42 17.88 17.40
C SER A 72 -13.71 18.22 18.87
N ARG A 73 -14.98 18.39 19.25
CA ARG A 73 -15.41 18.74 20.62
C ARG A 73 -15.70 17.52 21.48
N HIS A 74 -15.92 16.37 20.85
CA HIS A 74 -16.24 15.11 21.51
C HIS A 74 -15.22 14.03 21.14
N PRO A 75 -13.95 14.17 21.61
CA PRO A 75 -12.95 13.13 21.40
C PRO A 75 -13.39 11.84 22.09
N VAL A 76 -13.37 10.74 21.35
CA VAL A 76 -13.63 9.41 21.91
C VAL A 76 -12.37 8.97 22.66
N ASN A 77 -12.51 8.56 23.92
CA ASN A 77 -11.40 8.05 24.74
C ASN A 77 -11.01 6.61 24.38
N SER A 78 -11.02 6.26 23.09
CA SER A 78 -10.77 4.91 22.60
C SER A 78 -9.30 4.70 22.22
N LEU A 79 -8.38 5.10 23.11
CA LEU A 79 -6.95 4.84 22.93
C LEU A 79 -6.65 3.35 22.71
N GLU A 80 -7.51 2.46 23.21
CA GLU A 80 -7.41 1.00 23.04
C GLU A 80 -7.90 0.51 21.65
N GLU A 81 -8.86 1.20 21.00
CA GLU A 81 -9.42 0.74 19.72
C GLU A 81 -8.54 1.13 18.52
N PHE A 82 -7.88 2.29 18.55
CA PHE A 82 -6.96 2.70 17.47
C PHE A 82 -5.69 1.85 17.43
N GLN A 83 -5.17 1.46 18.59
CA GLN A 83 -4.06 0.49 18.68
C GLN A 83 -4.46 -0.86 18.08
N CYS A 84 -5.71 -1.28 18.27
CA CYS A 84 -6.23 -2.51 17.70
C CYS A 84 -6.26 -2.45 16.16
N ILE A 85 -6.67 -1.33 15.55
CA ILE A 85 -6.77 -1.23 14.08
C ILE A 85 -5.39 -1.26 13.40
N GLU A 86 -4.41 -0.49 13.91
CA GLU A 86 -3.04 -0.55 13.39
C GLU A 86 -2.43 -1.95 13.59
N SER A 87 -2.65 -2.56 14.75
CA SER A 87 -2.23 -3.94 15.04
C SER A 87 -2.85 -4.95 14.06
N VAL A 88 -4.13 -4.81 13.70
CA VAL A 88 -4.82 -5.73 12.78
C VAL A 88 -4.27 -5.61 11.35
N ALA A 89 -3.96 -4.39 10.90
CA ALA A 89 -3.37 -4.19 9.58
C ALA A 89 -1.95 -4.80 9.50
N GLU A 90 -1.13 -4.59 10.53
CA GLU A 90 0.20 -5.19 10.63
C GLU A 90 0.14 -6.71 10.74
N GLU A 91 -0.80 -7.26 11.52
CA GLU A 91 -1.02 -8.70 11.64
C GLU A 91 -1.42 -9.32 10.29
N TYR A 92 -2.30 -8.67 9.53
CA TYR A 92 -2.68 -9.13 8.19
C TYR A 92 -1.50 -9.11 7.21
N VAL A 93 -0.68 -8.06 7.23
CA VAL A 93 0.55 -7.99 6.42
C VAL A 93 1.50 -9.14 6.79
N ASN A 94 1.71 -9.38 8.10
CA ASN A 94 2.53 -10.49 8.59
C ASN A 94 1.97 -11.87 8.21
N PHE A 95 0.64 -12.02 8.21
CA PHE A 95 -0.03 -13.23 7.73
C PHE A 95 0.26 -13.47 6.24
N VAL A 96 0.09 -12.45 5.39
CA VAL A 96 0.38 -12.56 3.95
C VAL A 96 1.85 -12.91 3.71
N VAL A 97 2.78 -12.26 4.41
CA VAL A 97 4.21 -12.56 4.30
C VAL A 97 4.50 -14.01 4.70
N SER A 98 4.07 -14.46 5.87
CA SER A 98 4.34 -15.82 6.35
C SER A 98 3.75 -16.92 5.44
N HIS A 99 2.59 -16.70 4.84
CA HIS A 99 1.89 -17.69 4.03
C HIS A 99 2.20 -17.63 2.53
N SER A 100 2.72 -16.50 2.04
CA SER A 100 3.06 -16.33 0.61
C SER A 100 4.53 -16.59 0.32
N LEU A 101 5.39 -16.64 1.35
CA LEU A 101 6.79 -17.01 1.19
C LEU A 101 6.89 -18.50 0.82
N PRO A 102 7.44 -18.84 -0.37
CA PRO A 102 7.65 -20.24 -0.71
C PRO A 102 8.64 -20.85 0.27
N HIS A 103 8.27 -22.00 0.85
CA HIS A 103 9.18 -22.74 1.71
C HIS A 103 10.40 -23.16 0.89
N ALA A 104 11.60 -22.82 1.35
CA ALA A 104 12.83 -23.22 0.68
C ALA A 104 12.94 -24.75 0.74
N MET A 105 12.83 -25.40 -0.42
CA MET A 105 13.02 -26.86 -0.53
C MET A 105 14.51 -27.18 -0.59
N THR A 106 14.93 -28.26 0.09
CA THR A 106 16.30 -28.78 -0.07
C THR A 106 16.47 -29.46 -1.43
N ILE A 107 17.71 -29.55 -1.90
CA ILE A 107 18.03 -30.23 -3.16
C ILE A 107 17.54 -31.70 -3.14
N GLU A 108 17.52 -32.35 -1.97
CA GLU A 108 17.04 -33.73 -1.82
C GLU A 108 15.51 -33.83 -1.96
N GLU A 109 14.75 -32.83 -1.50
CA GLU A 109 13.30 -32.78 -1.69
C GLU A 109 12.93 -32.52 -3.15
N VAL A 110 13.66 -31.65 -3.83
CA VAL A 110 13.48 -31.39 -5.28
C VAL A 110 13.77 -32.65 -6.09
N THR A 111 14.90 -33.32 -5.83
CA THR A 111 15.27 -34.57 -6.52
C THR A 111 14.27 -35.70 -6.24
N ARG A 112 13.81 -35.87 -4.99
CA ARG A 112 12.78 -36.85 -4.64
C ARG A 112 11.44 -36.58 -5.33
N ALA A 113 11.04 -35.31 -5.44
CA ALA A 113 9.81 -34.91 -6.13
C ALA A 113 9.92 -35.10 -7.65
N ALA A 114 11.07 -34.79 -8.25
CA ALA A 114 11.33 -35.02 -9.67
C ALA A 114 11.30 -36.51 -10.06
N LEU A 115 11.82 -37.38 -9.19
CA LEU A 115 11.79 -38.84 -9.38
C LEU A 115 10.38 -39.43 -9.31
N LYS A 116 9.44 -38.78 -8.61
CA LYS A 116 8.02 -39.20 -8.59
C LYS A 116 7.30 -38.94 -9.93
N GLY A 117 7.97 -38.30 -10.90
CA GLY A 117 7.41 -37.95 -12.19
C GLY A 117 6.38 -36.82 -12.08
N PRO A 118 5.82 -36.36 -13.21
CA PRO A 118 4.86 -35.26 -13.20
C PRO A 118 3.62 -35.66 -12.38
N GLN A 119 3.46 -35.01 -11.23
CA GLN A 119 2.20 -34.97 -10.51
C GLN A 119 1.19 -34.36 -11.50
N HIS A 120 0.18 -35.12 -11.89
CA HIS A 120 -0.81 -34.68 -12.86
C HIS A 120 -1.57 -33.49 -12.28
N PHE A 121 -1.11 -32.26 -12.53
CA PHE A 121 -1.82 -31.05 -12.16
C PHE A 121 -3.14 -31.06 -12.94
N LYS A 122 -4.23 -31.42 -12.24
CA LYS A 122 -5.57 -31.68 -12.82
C LYS A 122 -6.10 -30.52 -13.69
N TYR A 123 -5.50 -29.33 -13.58
CA TYR A 123 -5.92 -28.09 -14.21
C TYR A 123 -4.87 -27.50 -15.18
N TRP A 124 -3.64 -28.03 -15.21
CA TRP A 124 -2.58 -27.54 -16.11
C TRP A 124 -2.31 -28.57 -17.20
N LYS A 125 -3.09 -28.49 -18.29
CA LYS A 125 -2.75 -29.18 -19.54
C LYS A 125 -1.76 -28.32 -20.31
N SER A 126 -0.47 -28.40 -19.98
CA SER A 126 0.56 -27.91 -20.91
C SER A 126 0.56 -28.83 -22.13
N THR A 127 0.00 -28.36 -23.24
CA THR A 127 -0.05 -29.12 -24.50
C THR A 127 1.31 -29.15 -25.21
N THR A 128 2.35 -28.51 -24.65
CA THR A 128 3.61 -28.27 -25.38
C THR A 128 4.84 -28.89 -24.72
N LEU A 129 4.80 -29.28 -23.45
CA LEU A 129 5.97 -29.86 -22.77
C LEU A 129 6.00 -31.37 -22.97
N GLN A 130 6.86 -31.82 -23.88
CA GLN A 130 7.22 -33.23 -24.05
C GLN A 130 8.18 -33.68 -22.94
N PRO A 131 8.05 -34.89 -22.39
CA PRO A 131 8.99 -35.44 -21.43
C PRO A 131 10.40 -35.59 -22.06
N PHE A 132 11.40 -34.91 -21.49
CA PHE A 132 12.79 -34.93 -21.97
C PHE A 132 13.57 -36.18 -21.50
N HIS A 133 13.04 -37.39 -21.75
CA HIS A 133 13.76 -38.63 -21.43
C HIS A 133 15.04 -38.81 -22.27
N HIS A 134 15.11 -38.16 -23.44
CA HIS A 134 16.21 -38.28 -24.40
C HIS A 134 17.42 -37.38 -24.08
N VAL A 135 17.27 -36.37 -23.23
CA VAL A 135 18.34 -35.38 -22.94
C VAL A 135 19.22 -35.81 -21.76
N ALA A 136 18.79 -36.79 -20.96
CA ALA A 136 19.59 -37.32 -19.87
C ALA A 136 20.94 -37.91 -20.36
N THR A 137 20.99 -38.40 -21.59
CA THR A 137 22.21 -38.94 -22.21
C THR A 137 23.08 -37.88 -22.89
N GLU A 138 22.58 -36.66 -23.13
CA GLU A 138 23.35 -35.61 -23.82
C GLU A 138 24.23 -34.77 -22.87
N LEU A 139 23.91 -34.75 -21.56
CA LEU A 139 24.66 -34.00 -20.55
C LEU A 139 25.65 -34.86 -19.75
N ALA A 140 25.68 -36.18 -19.99
CA ALA A 140 26.69 -37.06 -19.44
C ALA A 140 27.87 -37.11 -20.42
N VAL A 141 28.94 -36.36 -20.13
CA VAL A 141 30.23 -36.56 -20.81
C VAL A 141 30.74 -37.95 -20.43
N SER A 142 30.55 -38.91 -21.33
CA SER A 142 31.25 -40.19 -21.33
C SER A 142 32.68 -39.97 -21.80
N GLU A 143 33.68 -40.41 -21.04
CA GLU A 143 35.11 -40.31 -21.38
C GLU A 143 35.53 -41.17 -22.58
N GLU A 144 34.65 -42.02 -23.11
CA GLU A 144 34.95 -42.91 -24.23
C GLU A 144 34.22 -42.43 -25.49
N GLY A 145 34.99 -41.93 -26.48
CA GLY A 145 34.50 -41.43 -27.78
C GLY A 145 34.16 -42.54 -28.79
N PRO A 146 33.44 -42.24 -29.90
CA PRO A 146 32.94 -43.27 -30.80
C PRO A 146 33.99 -43.74 -31.83
N VAL A 147 34.05 -45.06 -32.01
CA VAL A 147 34.74 -45.80 -33.09
C VAL A 147 33.96 -45.71 -34.39
#